data_AF-A0A7Y2DAS8-F1
#
_entry.id   AF-A0A7Y2DAS8-F1
#
_cell.length_a   1.000
_cell.length_b   1.000
_cell.length_c   1.000
_cell.angle_alpha   90.00
_cell.angle_beta   90.00
_cell.angle_gamma   90.00
#
_symmetry.space_group_name_H-M   'P 1'
#
loop_
_entity.id
_entity.type
_entity.pdbx_description
1 polymer ?
#
loop_
_entity_poly.entity_id
_entity_poly.type
_entity_poly.pdbx_seq_one_letter_code
_entity_poly.pdbx_strand_id
1 'polypeptide(L)' 'MAKAGAAEKKLRDICLGFPEAVEKQTWGHPTFRVNDKIFVGCGEDDEGRYTMSLKAEAGMQDALLG' A
#
# COMPACT_ATOMS: atom_id res chain seq x y z
N MET A 1 15.73 9.57 -9.96
CA MET A 1 15.39 8.14 -9.95
C MET A 1 16.17 7.44 -8.83
N ALA A 2 15.68 7.48 -7.58
CA ALA A 2 16.16 6.65 -6.46
C ALA A 2 15.44 7.13 -5.18
N LYS A 3 14.33 6.49 -4.81
CA LYS A 3 13.76 6.47 -3.44
C LYS A 3 12.54 5.54 -3.30
N ALA A 4 11.93 5.07 -4.40
CA ALA A 4 10.79 4.15 -4.36
C ALA A 4 11.15 2.73 -3.85
N GLY A 5 12.26 2.15 -4.29
CA GLY A 5 12.56 0.73 -4.02
C GLY A 5 12.73 0.35 -2.53
N ALA A 6 13.24 1.26 -1.70
CA ALA A 6 13.41 0.98 -0.26
C ALA A 6 12.07 1.04 0.51
N ALA A 7 11.22 2.01 0.18
CA ALA A 7 9.89 2.14 0.78
C ALA A 7 8.97 0.99 0.34
N GLU A 8 9.01 0.64 -0.95
CA GLU A 8 8.26 -0.49 -1.51
C GLU A 8 8.67 -1.82 -0.86
N LYS A 9 9.98 -2.08 -0.72
CA LYS A 9 10.46 -3.29 -0.05
C LYS A 9 9.97 -3.36 1.40
N LYS A 10 10.08 -2.25 2.16
CA LYS A 10 9.63 -2.21 3.55
C LYS A 10 8.13 -2.44 3.67
N LEU A 11 7.34 -1.85 2.76
CA LEU A 11 5.89 -2.07 2.72
C LEU A 11 5.57 -3.54 2.44
N ARG A 12 6.24 -4.16 1.46
CA ARG A 12 6.10 -5.58 1.14
C ARG A 12 6.40 -6.48 2.34
N ASP A 13 7.52 -6.23 3.03
CA ASP A 13 7.91 -7.00 4.22
C ASP A 13 6.84 -6.91 5.33
N ILE A 14 6.23 -5.74 5.53
CA ILE A 14 5.15 -5.54 6.51
C ILE A 14 3.87 -6.25 6.06
N CYS A 15 3.43 -6.00 4.82
CA CYS A 15 2.16 -6.52 4.31
C CYS A 15 2.15 -8.06 4.23
N LEU A 16 3.26 -8.67 3.84
CA LEU A 16 3.39 -10.14 3.77
C LEU A 16 3.65 -10.79 5.12
N GLY A 17 3.84 -10.00 6.19
CA GLY A 17 3.89 -10.49 7.57
C GLY A 17 2.52 -10.79 8.16
N PHE A 18 1.43 -10.30 7.56
CA PHE A 18 0.07 -10.61 8.04
C PHE A 18 -0.35 -12.03 7.63
N PRO A 19 -1.11 -12.75 8.48
CA PRO A 19 -1.64 -14.07 8.13
C PRO A 19 -2.46 -14.03 6.84
N GLU A 20 -2.24 -15.03 5.98
CA GLU A 20 -2.96 -15.21 4.70
C GLU A 20 -2.79 -14.05 3.70
N ALA A 21 -1.88 -13.12 3.96
CA ALA A 21 -1.64 -12.00 3.05
C ALA A 21 -0.92 -12.46 1.78
N VAL A 22 -1.39 -11.96 0.64
CA VAL A 22 -0.78 -12.19 -0.67
C VAL A 22 -0.59 -10.88 -1.41
N GLU A 23 0.50 -10.80 -2.18
CA GLU A 23 0.73 -9.74 -3.15
C GLU A 23 0.15 -10.15 -4.51
N LYS A 24 -0.62 -9.26 -5.14
CA LYS A 24 -1.10 -9.41 -6.52
C LYS A 24 -0.91 -8.10 -7.28
N GLN A 25 -0.47 -8.18 -8.53
CA GLN A 25 -0.42 -7.01 -9.39
C GLN A 25 -1.83 -6.65 -9.88
N THR A 26 -2.19 -5.37 -9.83
CA THR A 26 -3.47 -4.85 -10.33
C THR A 26 -3.23 -3.45 -10.87
N TRP A 27 -3.71 -3.17 -12.08
CA TRP A 27 -3.51 -1.89 -12.77
C TRP A 27 -2.03 -1.45 -12.86
N GLY A 28 -1.12 -2.41 -13.04
CA GLY A 28 0.31 -2.14 -13.13
C GLY A 28 1.06 -2.06 -11.80
N HIS A 29 0.37 -1.96 -10.65
CA HIS A 29 0.98 -1.79 -9.33
C HIS A 29 0.66 -2.94 -8.37
N PRO A 30 1.47 -3.15 -7.31
CA PRO A 30 1.19 -4.18 -6.32
C PRO A 30 -0.01 -3.81 -5.44
N THR A 31 -0.84 -4.81 -5.16
CA THR A 31 -1.91 -4.78 -4.17
C THR A 31 -1.70 -5.90 -3.17
N PHE A 32 -1.96 -5.63 -1.89
CA PHE A 32 -1.88 -6.62 -0.82
C PHE A 32 -3.27 -6.97 -0.34
N ARG A 33 -3.53 -8.27 -0.22
CA ARG A 33 -4.88 -8.82 -0.06
C ARG A 33 -4.92 -9.90 1.02
N VAL A 34 -6.05 -9.99 1.71
CA VAL A 34 -6.43 -11.13 2.55
C VAL A 34 -7.80 -11.61 2.07
N ASN A 35 -7.96 -12.91 1.82
CA ASN A 35 -9.20 -13.47 1.28
C ASN A 35 -9.71 -12.72 0.04
N ASP A 36 -8.77 -12.42 -0.88
CA ASP A 36 -8.94 -11.67 -2.12
C ASP A 36 -9.41 -10.20 -1.99
N LYS A 37 -9.57 -9.70 -0.76
CA LYS A 37 -9.91 -8.29 -0.49
C LYS A 37 -8.64 -7.47 -0.32
N ILE A 38 -8.50 -6.41 -1.12
CA ILE A 38 -7.39 -5.45 -1.00
C ILE A 38 -7.45 -4.73 0.34
N PHE A 39 -6.35 -4.71 1.09
CA PHE A 39 -6.20 -3.89 2.30
C PHE A 39 -5.14 -2.79 2.14
N VAL A 40 -4.18 -2.98 1.22
CA VAL A 40 -3.25 -1.94 0.75
C VAL A 40 -3.17 -1.94 -0.77
N GLY A 41 -3.31 -0.77 -1.40
CA GLY A 41 -3.05 -0.57 -2.82
C GLY A 41 -1.89 0.39 -3.03
N CYS A 42 -0.95 0.04 -3.93
CA CYS A 42 0.19 0.89 -4.25
C CYS A 42 -0.01 1.60 -5.59
N GLY A 43 0.73 2.68 -5.80
CA GLY A 43 0.69 3.44 -7.04
C GLY A 43 1.82 4.45 -7.13
N GLU A 44 1.68 5.35 -8.10
CA GLU A 44 2.53 6.53 -8.26
C GLU A 44 1.61 7.74 -8.42
N ASP A 45 2.02 8.90 -7.89
CA ASP A 45 1.34 10.15 -8.16
C ASP A 45 1.84 10.82 -9.46
N ASP A 46 1.27 11.98 -9.80
CA ASP A 46 1.61 12.72 -11.02
C ASP A 46 3.08 13.18 -11.09
N GLU A 47 3.80 13.18 -9.95
CA GLU A 47 5.22 13.50 -9.86
C GLU A 47 6.11 12.23 -9.89
N GLY A 48 5.51 11.04 -10.06
CA GLY A 48 6.20 9.76 -10.03
C GLY A 48 6.67 9.34 -8.63
N ARG A 49 6.08 9.91 -7.57
CA ARG A 49 6.36 9.50 -6.19
C ARG A 49 5.55 8.27 -5.86
N TYR A 50 6.19 7.29 -5.23
CA TYR A 50 5.53 6.08 -4.77
C TYR A 50 4.46 6.42 -3.72
N THR A 51 3.24 5.92 -3.93
CA THR A 51 2.11 6.11 -3.04
C THR A 51 1.55 4.77 -2.57
N MET A 52 0.88 4.79 -1.42
CA MET A 52 0.05 3.69 -0.94
C MET A 52 -1.25 4.23 -0.36
N SER A 53 -2.30 3.44 -0.47
CA SER A 53 -3.58 3.66 0.19
C SER A 53 -3.92 2.46 1.05
N LEU A 54 -4.46 2.73 2.24
CA LEU A 54 -4.92 1.72 3.19
C LEU A 54 -6.36 2.03 3.58
N LYS A 55 -7.09 1.01 4.00
CA LYS A 55 -8.43 1.19 4.55
C LYS A 55 -8.35 1.90 5.90
N ALA A 56 -9.24 2.86 6.10
CA ALA A 56 -9.39 3.59 7.34
C ALA A 56 -10.89 3.80 7.63
N GLU A 57 -11.25 3.94 8.90
CA GLU A 57 -12.62 4.30 9.29
C GLU A 57 -12.93 5.75 8.92
N ALA A 58 -14.22 6.07 8.80
CA ALA A 58 -14.65 7.45 8.58
C ALA A 58 -14.16 8.35 9.73
N GLY A 59 -13.59 9.51 9.40
CA GLY A 59 -12.99 10.43 10.36
C GLY A 59 -11.54 10.11 10.77
N MET A 60 -11.00 8.93 10.43
CA MET A 60 -9.60 8.60 10.74
C MET A 60 -8.60 9.46 9.93
N GLN A 61 -9.02 9.96 8.76
CA GLN A 61 -8.22 10.91 7.99
C GLN A 61 -8.02 12.23 8.76
N ASP A 62 -9.03 12.70 9.47
CA ASP A 62 -8.95 13.93 10.26
C ASP A 62 -8.00 13.76 11.45
N ALA A 63 -7.99 12.58 12.07
CA ALA A 63 -7.05 12.25 13.15
C ALA A 63 -5.57 12.30 12.73
N LEU A 64 -5.27 12.22 11.42
CA LEU A 64 -3.91 12.31 10.90
C LEU A 64 -3.44 13.77 10.70
N LEU A 65 -4.33 14.75 10.79
CA LEU A 65 -4.01 16.16 10.55
C LEU A 65 -3.35 16.84 11.77
N GLY A 66 -3.60 16.33 12.99
CA GLY A 66 -3.04 16.87 14.24
C GLY A 66 -3.68 18.17 14.69
#